data_AF-A0A7Y9I379-F1
#
_entry.id   AF-A0A7Y9I379-F1
#
_cell.length_a   1.000
_cell.length_b   1.000
_cell.length_c   1.000
_cell.angle_alpha   90.00
_cell.angle_beta   90.00
_cell.angle_gamma   90.00
#
_symmetry.space_group_name_H-M   'P 1'
#
loop_
_entity.id
_entity.type
_entity.pdbx_description
1 polymer ?
#
loop_
_entity_poly.entity_id
_entity_poly.type
_entity_poly.pdbx_seq_one_letter_code
_entity_poly.pdbx_strand_id
1 'polypeptide(L)'
;MIPDVLDAISADDPPEFENRERHSLTVEDAPKYGVRPDDPRDLMFFWGAQMYNHRDVVQSSVEFCPEDYGMYPLIKAYHDYYRILDSAGQPYDRNPDPTAMEQANVYTYRTREFMLGAVQQYRYGKAAYQQQVWKASLGGKAVVYTTHPGSPNLAGRPNYWIGDGVLPKGMAYRNIFVGLYHIRPDLAYHPQYPKLFTHAYFPQGHFEDVVERGNWTLGRRSDAYVGLYSLMPTHWQRDDPETRLPSEWFADCVRPEVADHYDLVARGHNNVWICELGSARTCGSFEEFVDGLVDSEVSGDAWGMEYASPSCGRVQFGWNDPFVVNGAPISLADYPRFENAYCRSAFGDRKLELRHPTGDLVLGW
;
A
#
# COMPACT_ATOMS: atom_id res chain seq x y z
N MET A 1 4.47 31.89 14.73
CA MET A 1 5.29 32.22 13.55
C MET A 1 5.91 30.92 13.08
N ILE A 2 5.74 30.55 11.82
CA ILE A 2 6.36 29.36 11.26
C ILE A 2 7.85 29.71 11.01
N PRO A 3 8.82 28.87 11.41
CA PRO A 3 10.23 29.13 11.11
C PRO A 3 10.48 29.20 9.59
N ASP A 4 11.28 30.18 9.15
CA ASP A 4 11.60 30.42 7.73
C ASP A 4 12.11 29.17 6.98
N VAL A 5 12.81 28.27 7.69
CA VAL A 5 13.28 26.99 7.14
C VAL A 5 12.12 26.08 6.74
N LEU A 6 11.04 26.01 7.52
CA LEU A 6 9.86 25.21 7.19
C LEU A 6 9.12 25.81 5.99
N ASP A 7 9.00 27.14 5.94
CA ASP A 7 8.40 27.83 4.79
C ASP A 7 9.21 27.56 3.52
N ALA A 8 10.55 27.64 3.60
CA ALA A 8 11.44 27.35 2.48
C ALA A 8 11.33 25.89 2.01
N ILE A 9 11.36 24.91 2.92
CA ILE A 9 11.17 23.49 2.58
C ILE A 9 9.81 23.26 1.92
N SER A 10 8.75 23.91 2.41
CA SER A 10 7.40 23.76 1.86
C SER A 10 7.24 24.33 0.44
N ALA A 11 8.04 25.35 0.11
CA ALA A 11 8.05 26.00 -1.18
C ALA A 11 9.04 25.37 -2.17
N ASP A 12 9.92 24.48 -1.70
CA ASP A 12 10.90 23.82 -2.55
C ASP A 12 10.24 22.76 -3.45
N ASP A 13 10.60 22.77 -4.72
CA ASP A 13 10.05 21.87 -5.74
C ASP A 13 11.17 21.23 -6.56
N PRO A 14 11.91 20.29 -5.93
CA PRO A 14 12.99 19.59 -6.59
C PRO A 14 12.45 18.74 -7.76
N PRO A 15 13.26 18.51 -8.81
CA PRO A 15 12.86 17.71 -9.97
C PRO A 15 12.33 16.31 -9.62
N GLU A 16 12.87 15.74 -8.54
CA GLU A 16 12.50 14.47 -7.94
C GLU A 16 12.59 14.61 -6.41
N PHE A 17 11.66 13.98 -5.70
CA PHE A 17 11.65 13.91 -4.25
C PHE A 17 11.38 12.47 -3.82
N GLU A 18 12.33 11.88 -3.12
CA GLU A 18 12.22 10.56 -2.50
C GLU A 18 12.14 10.72 -0.99
N ASN A 19 11.21 9.99 -0.37
CA ASN A 19 11.01 10.02 1.06
C ASN A 19 10.68 8.64 1.60
N ARG A 20 11.41 8.26 2.64
CA ARG A 20 11.28 7.00 3.37
C ARG A 20 10.93 7.32 4.80
N GLU A 21 9.84 6.74 5.27
CA GLU A 21 9.37 6.96 6.63
C GLU A 21 9.03 5.64 7.30
N ARG A 22 9.19 5.61 8.62
CA ARG A 22 8.75 4.50 9.43
C ARG A 22 7.79 5.00 10.50
N HIS A 23 6.66 4.32 10.61
CA HIS A 23 5.61 4.58 11.59
C HIS A 23 5.31 3.34 12.42
N SER A 24 4.87 3.54 13.67
CA SER A 24 4.48 2.48 14.60
C SER A 24 5.57 1.43 14.88
N LEU A 25 5.21 0.40 15.64
CA LEU A 25 6.05 -0.72 16.09
C LEU A 25 5.29 -2.03 15.86
N THR A 26 6.01 -3.11 15.56
CA THR A 26 5.46 -4.45 15.81
C THR A 26 5.52 -4.74 17.30
N VAL A 27 4.79 -5.75 17.77
CA VAL A 27 4.84 -6.15 19.18
C VAL A 27 6.24 -6.64 19.57
N GLU A 28 6.90 -7.37 18.68
CA GLU A 28 8.25 -7.90 18.91
C GLU A 28 9.33 -6.80 18.93
N ASP A 29 9.12 -5.69 18.21
CA ASP A 29 10.09 -4.60 18.14
C ASP A 29 9.89 -3.54 19.23
N ALA A 30 8.67 -3.44 19.77
CA ALA A 30 8.31 -2.46 20.78
C ALA A 30 9.25 -2.42 22.01
N PRO A 31 9.73 -3.56 22.56
CA PRO A 31 10.66 -3.55 23.69
C PRO A 31 11.97 -2.82 23.43
N LYS A 32 12.43 -2.74 22.18
CA LYS A 32 13.67 -2.00 21.82
C LYS A 32 13.53 -0.49 22.07
N TYR A 33 12.29 0.01 22.13
CA TYR A 33 11.96 1.41 22.38
C TYR A 33 11.35 1.62 23.77
N GLY A 34 11.49 0.63 24.66
CA GLY A 34 11.00 0.71 26.03
C GLY A 34 9.49 0.53 26.18
N VAL A 35 8.81 0.00 25.17
CA VAL A 35 7.36 -0.29 25.20
C VAL A 35 7.16 -1.79 25.30
N ARG A 36 6.54 -2.27 26.38
CA ARG A 36 6.50 -3.70 26.72
C ARG A 36 5.09 -4.27 26.70
N PRO A 37 4.84 -5.39 26.01
CA PRO A 37 3.50 -5.97 25.92
C PRO A 37 2.99 -6.56 27.24
N ASP A 38 3.90 -6.85 28.18
CA ASP A 38 3.60 -7.38 29.51
C ASP A 38 3.51 -6.28 30.60
N ASP A 39 3.73 -5.00 30.26
CA ASP A 39 3.64 -3.88 31.20
C ASP A 39 2.28 -3.17 31.07
N PRO A 40 1.47 -3.11 32.15
CA PRO A 40 0.17 -2.43 32.10
C PRO A 40 0.25 -0.95 31.70
N ARG A 41 1.38 -0.29 31.92
CA ARG A 41 1.57 1.13 31.54
C ARG A 41 1.66 1.33 30.03
N ASP A 42 2.06 0.29 29.31
CA ASP A 42 2.29 0.32 27.87
C ASP A 42 1.12 -0.29 27.08
N LEU A 43 0.15 -0.93 27.74
CA LEU A 43 -1.01 -1.55 27.08
C LEU A 43 -1.80 -0.59 26.21
N MET A 44 -1.91 0.68 26.60
CA MET A 44 -2.62 1.67 25.80
C MET A 44 -1.99 1.91 24.43
N PHE A 45 -0.68 1.71 24.28
CA PHE A 45 -0.03 1.73 22.97
C PHE A 45 -0.54 0.57 22.11
N PHE A 46 -0.51 -0.66 22.64
CA PHE A 46 -0.94 -1.84 21.90
C PHE A 46 -2.43 -1.83 21.59
N TRP A 47 -3.27 -1.41 22.54
CA TRP A 47 -4.71 -1.28 22.32
C TRP A 47 -5.03 -0.17 21.31
N GLY A 48 -4.35 0.98 21.40
CA GLY A 48 -4.48 2.06 20.43
C GLY A 48 -4.10 1.66 19.01
N ALA A 49 -3.11 0.77 18.87
CA ALA A 49 -2.69 0.19 17.61
C ALA A 49 -3.47 -1.07 17.19
N GLN A 50 -4.57 -1.39 17.87
CA GLN A 50 -5.43 -2.58 17.62
C GLN A 50 -4.66 -3.92 17.69
N MET A 51 -3.65 -4.01 18.57
CA MET A 51 -2.84 -5.21 18.81
C MET A 51 -3.25 -5.94 20.11
N TYR A 52 -4.47 -5.69 20.61
CA TYR A 52 -4.95 -6.21 21.89
C TYR A 52 -5.04 -7.75 21.96
N ASN A 53 -5.20 -8.42 20.82
CA ASN A 53 -5.26 -9.88 20.68
C ASN A 53 -3.96 -10.47 20.13
N HIS A 54 -2.89 -9.69 20.02
CA HIS A 54 -1.58 -10.23 19.69
C HIS A 54 -1.14 -11.25 20.74
N ARG A 55 -0.50 -12.36 20.34
CA ARG A 55 -0.13 -13.46 21.24
C ARG A 55 0.62 -13.00 22.49
N ASP A 56 1.53 -12.03 22.35
CA ASP A 56 2.36 -11.53 23.45
C ASP A 56 1.65 -10.44 24.28
N VAL A 57 0.55 -9.86 23.80
CA VAL A 57 -0.23 -8.80 24.49
C VAL A 57 -1.47 -9.38 25.17
N VAL A 58 -2.07 -10.42 24.59
CA VAL A 58 -3.42 -10.90 24.93
C VAL A 58 -3.57 -11.33 26.40
N GLN A 59 -2.52 -11.84 27.03
CA GLN A 59 -2.53 -12.18 28.46
C GLN A 59 -2.78 -10.94 29.32
N SER A 60 -2.01 -9.89 29.07
CA SER A 60 -2.15 -8.60 29.75
C SER A 60 -3.47 -7.93 29.35
N SER A 61 -3.92 -8.06 28.10
CA SER A 61 -5.25 -7.59 27.71
C SER A 61 -6.37 -8.25 28.53
N VAL A 62 -6.34 -9.56 28.77
CA VAL A 62 -7.35 -10.23 29.62
C VAL A 62 -7.26 -9.75 31.07
N GLU A 63 -6.05 -9.54 31.60
CA GLU A 63 -5.85 -9.12 32.99
C GLU A 63 -6.38 -7.71 33.27
N PHE A 64 -6.23 -6.78 32.31
CA PHE A 64 -6.51 -5.36 32.52
C PHE A 64 -7.77 -4.84 31.81
N CYS A 65 -8.31 -5.57 30.83
CA CYS A 65 -9.56 -5.19 30.18
C CYS A 65 -10.77 -5.56 31.08
N PRO A 66 -11.64 -4.61 31.45
CA PRO A 66 -12.84 -4.90 32.25
C PRO A 66 -13.76 -5.91 31.56
N GLU A 67 -14.34 -6.85 32.30
CA GLU A 67 -15.19 -7.90 31.71
C GLU A 67 -16.48 -7.36 31.06
N ASP A 68 -16.94 -6.20 31.50
CA ASP A 68 -18.09 -5.49 30.95
C ASP A 68 -17.75 -4.63 29.72
N TYR A 69 -16.47 -4.54 29.35
CA TYR A 69 -16.04 -3.85 28.14
C TYR A 69 -16.33 -4.68 26.89
N GLY A 70 -16.85 -4.04 25.84
CA GLY A 70 -17.34 -4.72 24.64
C GLY A 70 -16.29 -5.57 23.88
N MET A 71 -14.99 -5.27 24.04
CA MET A 71 -13.91 -6.06 23.42
C MET A 71 -13.46 -7.26 24.26
N TYR A 72 -13.82 -7.32 25.54
CA TYR A 72 -13.37 -8.40 26.43
C TYR A 72 -13.71 -9.80 25.90
N PRO A 73 -14.92 -10.09 25.39
CA PRO A 73 -15.24 -11.41 24.83
C PRO A 73 -14.30 -11.83 23.69
N LEU A 74 -13.93 -10.89 22.81
CA LEU A 74 -13.02 -11.18 21.69
C LEU A 74 -11.59 -11.43 22.19
N ILE A 75 -11.09 -10.57 23.09
CA ILE A 75 -9.78 -10.72 23.72
C ILE A 75 -9.67 -12.08 24.42
N LYS A 76 -10.69 -12.44 25.22
CA LYS A 76 -10.76 -13.71 25.94
C LYS A 76 -10.80 -14.91 24.99
N ALA A 77 -11.55 -14.81 23.89
CA ALA A 77 -11.61 -15.88 22.88
C ALA A 77 -10.24 -16.14 22.25
N TYR A 78 -9.48 -15.09 21.87
CA TYR A 78 -8.12 -15.24 21.34
C TYR A 78 -7.16 -15.79 22.39
N HIS A 79 -7.23 -15.30 23.64
CA HIS A 79 -6.44 -15.84 24.73
C HIS A 79 -6.63 -17.37 24.89
N ASP A 80 -7.89 -17.82 24.93
CA ASP A 80 -8.21 -19.24 25.08
C ASP A 80 -7.80 -20.06 23.85
N TYR A 81 -8.01 -19.51 22.65
CA TYR A 81 -7.58 -20.10 21.39
C TYR A 81 -6.08 -20.40 21.40
N TYR A 82 -5.24 -19.42 21.76
CA TYR A 82 -3.79 -19.63 21.81
C TYR A 82 -3.39 -20.69 22.83
N ARG A 83 -4.02 -20.71 24.01
CA ARG A 83 -3.74 -21.74 25.03
C ARG A 83 -4.06 -23.14 24.54
N ILE A 84 -5.18 -23.30 23.83
CA ILE A 84 -5.57 -24.58 23.24
C ILE A 84 -4.52 -25.01 22.22
N LEU A 85 -4.14 -24.13 21.30
CA LEU A 85 -3.17 -24.47 20.27
C LEU A 85 -1.76 -24.72 20.81
N ASP A 86 -1.31 -23.95 21.80
CA ASP A 86 -0.06 -24.19 22.52
C ASP A 86 -0.07 -25.58 23.17
N SER A 87 -1.17 -25.97 23.83
CA SER A 87 -1.31 -27.30 24.45
C SER A 87 -1.29 -28.45 23.45
N ALA A 88 -1.71 -28.18 22.21
CA ALA A 88 -1.75 -29.13 21.11
C ALA A 88 -0.50 -29.08 20.20
N GLY A 89 0.45 -28.17 20.47
CA GLY A 89 1.63 -27.93 19.62
C GLY A 89 1.28 -27.49 18.20
N GLN A 90 0.14 -26.83 17.99
CA GLN A 90 -0.33 -26.41 16.67
C GLN A 90 0.12 -24.98 16.34
N PRO A 91 0.52 -24.70 15.09
CA PRO A 91 0.89 -23.35 14.68
C PRO A 91 -0.34 -22.44 14.60
N TYR A 92 -0.11 -21.15 14.80
CA TYR A 92 -1.11 -20.10 14.63
C TYR A 92 -0.48 -18.78 14.20
N ASP A 93 -1.32 -17.90 13.66
CA ASP A 93 -0.93 -16.51 13.47
C ASP A 93 -0.88 -15.78 14.83
N ARG A 94 0.30 -15.26 15.17
CA ARG A 94 0.54 -14.50 16.40
C ARG A 94 -0.16 -13.13 16.39
N ASN A 95 -0.48 -12.61 15.20
CA ASN A 95 -1.12 -11.31 15.02
C ASN A 95 -2.29 -11.39 14.01
N PRO A 96 -3.42 -12.01 14.39
CA PRO A 96 -4.51 -12.30 13.47
C PRO A 96 -5.42 -11.09 13.17
N ASP A 97 -5.29 -9.98 13.90
CA ASP A 97 -6.26 -8.88 13.79
C ASP A 97 -6.15 -8.14 12.45
N PRO A 98 -7.22 -8.04 11.65
CA PRO A 98 -7.18 -7.35 10.37
C PRO A 98 -7.07 -5.82 10.51
N THR A 99 -7.29 -5.28 11.71
CA THR A 99 -7.27 -3.84 12.01
C THR A 99 -5.94 -3.37 12.63
N ALA A 100 -5.03 -4.29 12.94
CA ALA A 100 -3.74 -3.95 13.56
C ALA A 100 -2.94 -2.91 12.74
N MET A 101 -2.43 -1.90 13.44
CA MET A 101 -1.62 -0.79 12.92
C MET A 101 -0.16 -0.95 13.38
N GLU A 102 0.46 -2.02 12.89
CA GLU A 102 1.87 -2.33 13.15
C GLU A 102 2.84 -1.40 12.42
N GLN A 103 4.13 -1.69 12.54
CA GLN A 103 5.17 -1.02 11.78
C GLN A 103 4.80 -0.89 10.29
N ALA A 104 4.85 0.33 9.80
CA ALA A 104 4.65 0.67 8.39
C ALA A 104 5.88 1.41 7.87
N ASN A 105 6.55 0.84 6.87
CA ASN A 105 7.62 1.51 6.12
C ASN A 105 6.98 2.15 4.89
N VAL A 106 6.82 3.46 4.90
CA VAL A 106 6.18 4.23 3.83
C VAL A 106 7.26 4.74 2.89
N TYR A 107 7.05 4.52 1.60
CA TYR A 107 7.87 5.05 0.53
C TYR A 107 7.04 6.03 -0.31
N THR A 108 7.63 7.18 -0.60
CA THR A 108 7.07 8.18 -1.49
C THR A 108 8.11 8.58 -2.52
N TYR A 109 7.73 8.59 -3.78
CA TYR A 109 8.49 9.18 -4.86
C TYR A 109 7.60 10.18 -5.61
N ARG A 110 8.08 11.39 -5.79
CA ARG A 110 7.33 12.49 -6.39
C ARG A 110 8.18 13.20 -7.43
N THR A 111 7.55 13.58 -8.53
CA THR A 111 8.06 14.57 -9.50
C THR A 111 7.08 15.75 -9.57
N ARG A 112 7.28 16.66 -10.53
CA ARG A 112 6.29 17.71 -10.81
C ARG A 112 5.00 17.15 -11.41
N GLU A 113 5.13 16.07 -12.16
CA GLU A 113 4.07 15.50 -12.99
C GLU A 113 3.26 14.43 -12.23
N PHE A 114 3.90 13.66 -11.33
CA PHE A 114 3.23 12.58 -10.61
C PHE A 114 3.78 12.32 -9.20
N MET A 115 3.06 11.51 -8.44
CA MET A 115 3.49 10.98 -7.15
C MET A 115 3.10 9.50 -7.03
N LEU A 116 4.04 8.65 -6.62
CA LEU A 116 3.82 7.28 -6.19
C LEU A 116 4.03 7.18 -4.69
N GLY A 117 3.07 6.60 -3.98
CA GLY A 117 3.19 6.25 -2.57
C GLY A 117 2.85 4.78 -2.34
N ALA A 118 3.63 4.09 -1.51
CA ALA A 118 3.32 2.74 -1.08
C ALA A 118 3.82 2.44 0.33
N VAL A 119 3.15 1.52 1.02
CA VAL A 119 3.65 0.91 2.26
C VAL A 119 4.32 -0.42 1.89
N GLN A 120 5.61 -0.52 2.21
CA GLN A 120 6.44 -1.65 1.82
C GLN A 120 6.05 -2.91 2.60
N GLN A 121 5.65 -3.97 1.90
CA GLN A 121 5.38 -5.31 2.45
C GLN A 121 4.51 -5.31 3.72
N TYR A 122 3.55 -4.40 3.81
CA TYR A 122 2.73 -4.25 5.01
C TYR A 122 1.81 -5.46 5.20
N ARG A 123 2.12 -6.30 6.20
CA ARG A 123 1.28 -7.43 6.65
C ARG A 123 0.74 -8.28 5.49
N TYR A 124 1.55 -8.48 4.45
CA TYR A 124 1.10 -9.11 3.21
C TYR A 124 0.56 -10.53 3.43
N GLY A 125 -0.49 -10.89 2.68
CA GLY A 125 -1.19 -12.17 2.80
C GLY A 125 -2.15 -12.27 4.00
N LYS A 126 -2.21 -11.26 4.88
CA LYS A 126 -3.19 -11.20 5.97
C LYS A 126 -4.51 -10.61 5.51
N ALA A 127 -5.58 -10.95 6.24
CA ALA A 127 -6.84 -10.22 6.14
C ALA A 127 -6.62 -8.74 6.50
N ALA A 128 -7.36 -7.85 5.85
CA ALA A 128 -7.27 -6.41 6.07
C ALA A 128 -8.63 -5.78 6.40
N TYR A 129 -8.60 -4.46 6.58
CA TYR A 129 -9.71 -3.64 7.00
C TYR A 129 -9.82 -2.32 6.24
N GLN A 130 -9.09 -1.27 6.67
CA GLN A 130 -9.17 0.07 6.08
C GLN A 130 -7.85 0.52 5.44
N GLN A 131 -6.89 -0.38 5.33
CA GLN A 131 -5.56 -0.08 4.82
C GLN A 131 -5.61 0.09 3.29
N GLN A 132 -4.85 1.05 2.78
CA GLN A 132 -4.56 1.22 1.35
C GLN A 132 -3.06 1.09 1.17
N VAL A 133 -2.62 0.06 0.43
CA VAL A 133 -1.19 -0.25 0.32
C VAL A 133 -0.45 0.73 -0.57
N TRP A 134 -1.06 1.19 -1.67
CA TRP A 134 -0.37 2.05 -2.64
C TRP A 134 -1.33 2.92 -3.44
N LYS A 135 -0.76 3.93 -4.10
CA LYS A 135 -1.46 4.81 -5.03
C LYS A 135 -0.45 5.54 -5.94
N ALA A 136 -0.81 5.67 -7.22
CA ALA A 136 -0.22 6.61 -8.15
C ALA A 136 -1.16 7.81 -8.38
N SER A 137 -0.61 9.02 -8.39
CA SER A 137 -1.36 10.27 -8.61
C SER A 137 -0.71 11.06 -9.74
N LEU A 138 -1.50 11.44 -10.74
CA LEU A 138 -1.04 12.15 -11.94
C LEU A 138 -1.66 13.56 -12.04
N GLY A 139 -2.16 14.07 -10.92
CA GLY A 139 -2.85 15.36 -10.83
C GLY A 139 -4.39 15.24 -10.87
N GLY A 140 -5.06 16.16 -10.18
CA GLY A 140 -6.52 16.16 -10.05
C GLY A 140 -7.04 14.83 -9.47
N LYS A 141 -8.00 14.21 -10.17
CA LYS A 141 -8.59 12.91 -9.81
C LYS A 141 -8.07 11.75 -10.67
N ALA A 142 -7.01 11.96 -11.45
CA ALA A 142 -6.30 10.88 -12.15
C ALA A 142 -5.43 10.10 -11.15
N VAL A 143 -6.07 9.14 -10.47
CA VAL A 143 -5.47 8.31 -9.43
C VAL A 143 -5.62 6.85 -9.81
N VAL A 144 -4.54 6.08 -9.67
CA VAL A 144 -4.53 4.64 -9.94
C VAL A 144 -4.09 3.88 -8.69
N TYR A 145 -4.83 2.84 -8.34
CA TYR A 145 -4.47 1.89 -7.28
C TYR A 145 -5.13 0.54 -7.56
N THR A 146 -4.66 -0.50 -6.88
CA THR A 146 -5.27 -1.84 -6.93
C THR A 146 -5.61 -2.32 -5.53
N THR A 147 -6.65 -3.14 -5.43
CA THR A 147 -7.16 -3.71 -4.19
C THR A 147 -7.71 -5.11 -4.41
N HIS A 148 -7.82 -5.88 -3.33
CA HIS A 148 -8.68 -7.05 -3.25
C HIS A 148 -9.98 -6.66 -2.53
N PRO A 149 -11.15 -6.66 -3.19
CA PRO A 149 -12.41 -6.27 -2.55
C PRO A 149 -12.76 -7.06 -1.28
N GLY A 150 -13.23 -6.35 -0.25
CA GLY A 150 -13.68 -6.93 1.00
C GLY A 150 -15.13 -7.42 0.99
N SER A 151 -15.97 -6.79 0.16
CA SER A 151 -17.41 -7.04 0.06
C SER A 151 -17.92 -6.79 -1.37
N PRO A 152 -19.13 -7.26 -1.73
CA PRO A 152 -19.71 -7.03 -3.07
C PRO A 152 -20.22 -5.62 -3.32
N ASN A 153 -20.23 -4.74 -2.32
CA ASN A 153 -20.92 -3.46 -2.40
C ASN A 153 -20.16 -2.37 -1.63
N LEU A 154 -20.76 -1.18 -1.52
CA LEU A 154 -20.14 -0.04 -0.83
C LEU A 154 -20.39 0.01 0.69
N ALA A 155 -21.09 -0.97 1.26
CA ALA A 155 -21.41 -0.98 2.69
C ALA A 155 -20.25 -1.51 3.56
N GLY A 156 -20.05 -0.92 4.74
CA GLY A 156 -19.04 -1.35 5.70
C GLY A 156 -17.60 -1.17 5.23
N ARG A 157 -16.63 -1.77 5.94
CA ARG A 157 -15.20 -1.83 5.57
C ARG A 157 -14.63 -3.20 5.97
N PRO A 158 -13.67 -3.79 5.24
CA PRO A 158 -13.32 -3.42 3.86
C PRO A 158 -14.55 -3.64 2.96
N ASN A 159 -14.74 -2.78 1.97
CA ASN A 159 -15.85 -2.92 1.00
C ASN A 159 -15.32 -3.14 -0.42
N TYR A 160 -16.13 -2.88 -1.45
CA TYR A 160 -15.69 -3.05 -2.83
C TYR A 160 -14.50 -2.16 -3.21
N TRP A 161 -14.46 -0.89 -2.76
CA TRP A 161 -13.41 0.09 -3.13
C TRP A 161 -12.49 0.51 -1.98
N ILE A 162 -12.91 0.34 -0.74
CA ILE A 162 -12.28 0.94 0.43
C ILE A 162 -11.73 -0.15 1.33
N GLY A 163 -10.42 -0.08 1.52
CA GLY A 163 -9.64 -1.09 2.22
C GLY A 163 -9.31 -2.27 1.31
N ASP A 164 -8.65 -3.27 1.90
CA ASP A 164 -8.34 -4.54 1.26
C ASP A 164 -9.00 -5.69 2.03
N GLY A 165 -9.47 -6.70 1.33
CA GLY A 165 -9.87 -7.98 1.92
C GLY A 165 -8.64 -8.80 2.33
N VAL A 166 -7.61 -8.82 1.47
CA VAL A 166 -6.32 -9.48 1.72
C VAL A 166 -5.22 -8.56 1.21
N LEU A 167 -4.23 -8.26 2.04
CA LEU A 167 -3.15 -7.33 1.70
C LEU A 167 -2.20 -7.94 0.67
N PRO A 168 -1.82 -7.20 -0.38
CA PRO A 168 -0.75 -7.61 -1.28
C PRO A 168 0.61 -7.53 -0.60
N LYS A 169 1.58 -8.30 -1.12
CA LYS A 169 2.99 -7.99 -0.94
C LYS A 169 3.33 -6.85 -1.90
N GLY A 170 3.18 -5.62 -1.42
CA GLY A 170 3.47 -4.40 -2.18
C GLY A 170 4.92 -3.95 -2.04
N MET A 171 5.51 -3.46 -3.13
CA MET A 171 6.72 -2.64 -3.07
C MET A 171 6.66 -1.45 -4.01
N ALA A 172 7.32 -0.35 -3.62
CA ALA A 172 7.62 0.75 -4.53
C ALA A 172 9.12 1.05 -4.56
N TYR A 173 9.61 1.45 -5.73
CA TYR A 173 10.96 1.92 -5.95
C TYR A 173 10.96 2.92 -7.11
N ARG A 174 11.40 4.16 -6.84
CA ARG A 174 11.27 5.29 -7.75
C ARG A 174 9.84 5.39 -8.32
N ASN A 175 9.70 5.32 -9.63
CA ASN A 175 8.45 5.40 -10.38
C ASN A 175 7.76 4.05 -10.59
N ILE A 176 8.21 2.96 -9.94
CA ILE A 176 7.66 1.61 -10.10
C ILE A 176 6.99 1.16 -8.81
N PHE A 177 5.83 0.54 -8.94
CA PHE A 177 5.20 -0.28 -7.91
C PHE A 177 4.96 -1.70 -8.42
N VAL A 178 5.14 -2.70 -7.56
CA VAL A 178 4.68 -4.08 -7.80
C VAL A 178 3.86 -4.56 -6.62
N GLY A 179 2.69 -5.13 -6.88
CA GLY A 179 1.82 -5.76 -5.88
C GLY A 179 1.56 -7.21 -6.21
N LEU A 180 2.06 -8.13 -5.38
CA LEU A 180 1.74 -9.56 -5.46
C LEU A 180 0.51 -9.85 -4.58
N TYR A 181 -0.58 -10.31 -5.18
CA TYR A 181 -1.79 -10.70 -4.46
C TYR A 181 -1.92 -12.20 -4.41
N HIS A 182 -1.99 -12.77 -3.20
CA HIS A 182 -2.34 -14.17 -2.94
C HIS A 182 -3.59 -14.24 -2.08
N ILE A 183 -4.74 -14.44 -2.72
CA ILE A 183 -6.04 -14.49 -2.08
C ILE A 183 -6.30 -15.92 -1.59
N ARG A 184 -6.27 -16.08 -0.26
CA ARG A 184 -6.52 -17.37 0.36
C ARG A 184 -7.99 -17.79 0.23
N PRO A 185 -8.31 -19.06 -0.11
CA PRO A 185 -9.69 -19.52 -0.27
C PRO A 185 -10.56 -19.36 0.98
N ASP A 186 -9.98 -19.52 2.18
CA ASP A 186 -10.68 -19.38 3.46
C ASP A 186 -11.10 -17.94 3.77
N LEU A 187 -10.36 -16.95 3.26
CA LEU A 187 -10.70 -15.53 3.36
C LEU A 187 -11.59 -15.06 2.20
N ALA A 188 -11.54 -15.77 1.07
CA ALA A 188 -12.27 -15.43 -0.14
C ALA A 188 -13.70 -15.98 -0.19
N TYR A 189 -13.99 -17.03 0.58
CA TYR A 189 -15.27 -17.71 0.52
C TYR A 189 -16.37 -16.88 1.18
N HIS A 190 -17.25 -16.33 0.35
CA HIS A 190 -18.58 -15.90 0.75
C HIS A 190 -19.59 -16.63 -0.16
N PRO A 191 -20.62 -17.31 0.39
CA PRO A 191 -21.51 -18.18 -0.39
C PRO A 191 -22.19 -17.48 -1.58
N GLN A 192 -22.33 -16.16 -1.52
CA GLN A 192 -22.99 -15.34 -2.54
C GLN A 192 -22.01 -14.42 -3.30
N TYR A 193 -20.74 -14.37 -2.89
CA TYR A 193 -19.75 -13.45 -3.48
C TYR A 193 -18.34 -14.04 -3.41
N PRO A 194 -17.93 -14.87 -4.38
CA PRO A 194 -16.57 -15.37 -4.42
C PRO A 194 -15.61 -14.19 -4.67
N LYS A 195 -14.87 -13.80 -3.64
CA LYS A 195 -13.86 -12.73 -3.68
C LYS A 195 -12.57 -13.23 -4.33
N LEU A 196 -12.67 -13.76 -5.54
CA LEU A 196 -11.58 -14.41 -6.27
C LEU A 196 -11.14 -13.57 -7.46
N PHE A 197 -10.81 -12.32 -7.16
CA PHE A 197 -10.30 -11.38 -8.13
C PHE A 197 -9.61 -10.23 -7.40
N THR A 198 -8.79 -9.48 -8.13
CA THR A 198 -8.34 -8.15 -7.73
C THR A 198 -8.83 -7.17 -8.78
N HIS A 199 -8.88 -5.90 -8.44
CA HIS A 199 -9.22 -4.87 -9.42
C HIS A 199 -8.35 -3.65 -9.26
N ALA A 200 -8.32 -2.83 -10.30
CA ALA A 200 -7.71 -1.52 -10.30
C ALA A 200 -8.79 -0.45 -10.41
N TYR A 201 -8.68 0.59 -9.59
CA TYR A 201 -9.30 1.87 -9.91
C TYR A 201 -8.42 2.56 -10.95
N PHE A 202 -8.92 2.68 -12.18
CA PHE A 202 -8.25 3.34 -13.30
C PHE A 202 -9.26 4.23 -14.03
N PRO A 203 -9.46 5.49 -13.59
CA PRO A 203 -10.58 6.31 -14.03
C PRO A 203 -10.36 6.90 -15.42
N GLN A 204 -10.82 6.22 -16.47
CA GLN A 204 -10.58 6.63 -17.86
C GLN A 204 -11.06 8.06 -18.15
N GLY A 205 -12.17 8.48 -17.55
CA GLY A 205 -12.70 9.85 -17.69
C GLY A 205 -11.76 10.95 -17.19
N HIS A 206 -10.79 10.62 -16.33
CA HIS A 206 -9.79 11.54 -15.80
C HIS A 206 -8.46 11.55 -16.58
N PHE A 207 -8.33 10.76 -17.63
CA PHE A 207 -7.18 10.77 -18.54
C PHE A 207 -7.57 11.34 -19.90
N GLU A 208 -6.67 12.08 -20.57
CA GLU A 208 -6.92 12.51 -21.95
C GLU A 208 -6.81 11.34 -22.93
N ASP A 209 -5.85 10.44 -22.70
CA ASP A 209 -5.66 9.21 -23.49
C ASP A 209 -5.65 7.99 -22.59
N VAL A 210 -6.28 6.91 -23.06
CA VAL A 210 -6.18 5.58 -22.46
C VAL A 210 -5.98 4.56 -23.57
N VAL A 211 -5.00 3.69 -23.41
CA VAL A 211 -4.60 2.69 -24.40
C VAL A 211 -4.44 1.34 -23.72
N GLU A 212 -4.98 0.29 -24.32
CA GLU A 212 -4.76 -1.10 -23.90
C GLU A 212 -3.89 -1.82 -24.93
N ARG A 213 -2.79 -2.43 -24.49
CA ARG A 213 -1.85 -3.19 -25.34
C ARG A 213 -1.34 -4.41 -24.58
N GLY A 214 -1.73 -5.59 -25.03
CA GLY A 214 -1.42 -6.83 -24.32
C GLY A 214 -1.99 -6.79 -22.90
N ASN A 215 -1.11 -6.95 -21.92
CA ASN A 215 -1.47 -6.92 -20.49
C ASN A 215 -1.35 -5.53 -19.86
N TRP A 216 -0.99 -4.49 -20.63
CA TRP A 216 -0.85 -3.12 -20.17
C TRP A 216 -2.10 -2.29 -20.45
N THR A 217 -2.56 -1.59 -19.41
CA THR A 217 -3.50 -0.47 -19.49
C THR A 217 -2.72 0.81 -19.21
N LEU A 218 -2.70 1.73 -20.17
CA LEU A 218 -1.89 2.94 -20.13
C LEU A 218 -2.76 4.18 -20.16
N GLY A 219 -2.34 5.23 -19.47
CA GLY A 219 -3.08 6.48 -19.35
C GLY A 219 -2.18 7.69 -19.36
N ARG A 220 -2.69 8.79 -19.93
CA ARG A 220 -2.03 10.10 -19.93
C ARG A 220 -2.89 11.15 -19.25
N ARG A 221 -2.31 11.88 -18.31
CA ARG A 221 -2.87 13.11 -17.75
C ARG A 221 -1.89 14.25 -17.93
N SER A 222 -2.19 15.18 -18.85
CA SER A 222 -1.27 16.26 -19.22
C SER A 222 0.12 15.70 -19.60
N ASP A 223 1.17 16.06 -18.86
CA ASP A 223 2.55 15.59 -19.06
C ASP A 223 2.92 14.37 -18.20
N ALA A 224 1.97 13.77 -17.49
CA ALA A 224 2.16 12.59 -16.64
C ALA A 224 1.58 11.33 -17.28
N TYR A 225 2.32 10.22 -17.20
CA TYR A 225 1.96 8.93 -17.81
C TYR A 225 1.92 7.83 -16.75
N VAL A 226 1.00 6.88 -16.92
CA VAL A 226 0.90 5.67 -16.11
C VAL A 226 0.73 4.46 -17.01
N GLY A 227 1.50 3.40 -16.75
CA GLY A 227 1.27 2.07 -17.29
C GLY A 227 0.96 1.11 -16.15
N LEU A 228 -0.14 0.38 -16.26
CA LEU A 228 -0.57 -0.64 -15.31
C LEU A 228 -0.62 -2.00 -16.00
N TYR A 229 0.24 -2.91 -15.60
CA TYR A 229 0.28 -4.29 -16.06
C TYR A 229 -0.47 -5.20 -15.10
N SER A 230 -1.19 -6.18 -15.65
CA SER A 230 -1.74 -7.31 -14.90
C SER A 230 -1.18 -8.62 -15.45
N LEU A 231 -0.71 -9.51 -14.57
CA LEU A 231 -0.34 -10.87 -14.98
C LEU A 231 -1.56 -11.65 -15.49
N MET A 232 -2.72 -11.42 -14.88
CA MET A 232 -3.98 -12.04 -15.28
C MET A 232 -4.72 -11.19 -16.32
N PRO A 233 -5.47 -11.79 -17.26
CA PRO A 233 -6.31 -11.04 -18.19
C PRO A 233 -7.30 -10.14 -17.44
N THR A 234 -7.45 -8.91 -17.93
CA THR A 234 -8.32 -7.90 -17.35
C THR A 234 -9.57 -7.67 -18.20
N HIS A 235 -10.60 -7.11 -17.57
CA HIS A 235 -11.77 -6.57 -18.25
C HIS A 235 -12.32 -5.39 -17.47
N TRP A 236 -12.87 -4.40 -18.18
CA TRP A 236 -13.62 -3.32 -17.55
C TRP A 236 -14.95 -3.85 -17.01
N GLN A 237 -15.16 -3.71 -15.71
CA GLN A 237 -16.42 -4.00 -15.08
C GLN A 237 -17.46 -3.02 -15.64
N ARG A 238 -18.63 -3.56 -15.99
CA ARG A 238 -19.76 -2.73 -16.43
C ARG A 238 -20.37 -2.02 -15.23
N ASP A 239 -21.01 -0.89 -15.50
CA ASP A 239 -21.73 -0.13 -14.48
C ASP A 239 -22.63 -1.04 -13.63
N ASP A 240 -22.29 -1.16 -12.34
CA ASP A 240 -22.99 -1.98 -11.36
C ASP A 240 -23.47 -1.08 -10.22
N PRO A 241 -24.79 -0.88 -10.06
CA PRO A 241 -25.34 0.01 -9.02
C PRO A 241 -24.84 -0.28 -7.59
N GLU A 242 -24.45 -1.52 -7.28
CA GLU A 242 -23.98 -1.91 -5.94
C GLU A 242 -22.53 -1.49 -5.66
N THR A 243 -21.74 -1.29 -6.71
CA THR A 243 -20.32 -0.91 -6.63
C THR A 243 -20.04 0.47 -7.20
N ARG A 244 -21.04 1.10 -7.82
CA ARG A 244 -20.92 2.38 -8.52
C ARG A 244 -20.57 3.52 -7.59
N LEU A 245 -19.46 4.18 -7.89
CA LEU A 245 -19.04 5.39 -7.16
C LEU A 245 -19.98 6.58 -7.43
N PRO A 246 -20.10 7.52 -6.49
CA PRO A 246 -20.99 8.68 -6.65
C PRO A 246 -20.62 9.54 -7.87
N SER A 247 -21.61 9.98 -8.64
CA SER A 247 -21.39 10.68 -9.92
C SER A 247 -20.61 12.00 -9.79
N GLU A 248 -20.67 12.66 -8.63
CA GLU A 248 -19.92 13.88 -8.35
C GLU A 248 -18.39 13.68 -8.34
N TRP A 249 -17.92 12.43 -8.21
CA TRP A 249 -16.50 12.09 -8.34
C TRP A 249 -16.01 12.26 -9.78
N PHE A 250 -16.93 12.29 -10.75
CA PHE A 250 -16.65 12.36 -12.18
C PHE A 250 -17.17 13.65 -12.83
N ALA A 251 -17.63 14.63 -12.03
CA ALA A 251 -18.19 15.89 -12.55
C ALA A 251 -17.17 16.75 -13.31
N ASP A 252 -15.88 16.57 -13.04
CA ASP A 252 -14.74 17.29 -13.61
C ASP A 252 -13.85 16.40 -14.51
N CYS A 253 -14.39 15.27 -14.99
CA CYS A 253 -13.72 14.42 -15.97
C CYS A 253 -13.39 15.20 -17.26
N VAL A 254 -12.21 14.94 -17.82
CA VAL A 254 -11.83 15.45 -19.15
C VAL A 254 -12.55 14.72 -20.28
N ARG A 255 -12.99 13.48 -20.01
CA ARG A 255 -13.77 12.63 -20.92
C ARG A 255 -15.03 12.09 -20.23
N PRO A 256 -16.10 12.90 -20.12
CA PRO A 256 -17.32 12.52 -19.40
C PRO A 256 -18.06 11.31 -20.03
N GLU A 257 -17.82 11.02 -21.31
CA GLU A 257 -18.42 9.90 -22.04
C GLU A 257 -17.92 8.51 -21.60
N VAL A 258 -16.79 8.45 -20.88
CA VAL A 258 -16.23 7.24 -20.26
C VAL A 258 -16.04 7.42 -18.74
N ALA A 259 -16.84 8.29 -18.13
CA ALA A 259 -16.79 8.59 -16.70
C ALA A 259 -17.06 7.37 -15.81
N ASP A 260 -17.85 6.40 -16.30
CA ASP A 260 -18.18 5.16 -15.63
C ASP A 260 -17.16 4.03 -15.87
N HIS A 261 -16.17 4.24 -16.75
CA HIS A 261 -15.11 3.29 -17.02
C HIS A 261 -13.92 3.54 -16.08
N TYR A 262 -14.00 2.96 -14.87
CA TYR A 262 -12.96 3.12 -13.86
C TYR A 262 -12.54 1.84 -13.15
N ASP A 263 -13.19 0.71 -13.41
CA ASP A 263 -13.01 -0.53 -12.67
C ASP A 263 -12.44 -1.63 -13.56
N LEU A 264 -11.15 -1.88 -13.43
CA LEU A 264 -10.43 -2.87 -14.23
C LEU A 264 -10.22 -4.15 -13.42
N VAL A 265 -10.99 -5.19 -13.74
CA VAL A 265 -11.05 -6.43 -12.95
C VAL A 265 -10.15 -7.53 -13.53
N ALA A 266 -9.32 -8.13 -12.67
CA ALA A 266 -8.50 -9.30 -12.94
C ALA A 266 -8.94 -10.49 -12.09
N ARG A 267 -9.54 -11.52 -12.71
CA ARG A 267 -10.04 -12.72 -12.01
C ARG A 267 -8.91 -13.67 -11.62
N GLY A 268 -9.09 -14.35 -10.50
CA GLY A 268 -8.17 -15.36 -10.00
C GLY A 268 -7.85 -15.19 -8.52
N HIS A 269 -7.31 -16.24 -7.92
CA HIS A 269 -6.80 -16.19 -6.55
C HIS A 269 -5.47 -15.43 -6.46
N ASN A 270 -4.73 -15.37 -7.57
CA ASN A 270 -3.42 -14.75 -7.59
C ASN A 270 -3.35 -13.75 -8.74
N ASN A 271 -2.69 -12.62 -8.51
CA ASN A 271 -2.33 -11.68 -9.56
C ASN A 271 -1.05 -10.92 -9.20
N VAL A 272 -0.37 -10.42 -10.23
CA VAL A 272 0.70 -9.43 -10.10
C VAL A 272 0.24 -8.17 -10.82
N TRP A 273 0.22 -7.07 -10.08
CA TRP A 273 0.06 -5.74 -10.67
C TRP A 273 1.41 -5.04 -10.69
N ILE A 274 1.81 -4.50 -11.85
CA ILE A 274 2.99 -3.63 -11.97
C ILE A 274 2.49 -2.27 -12.42
N CYS A 275 2.89 -1.21 -11.72
CA CYS A 275 2.66 0.16 -12.15
C CYS A 275 4.02 0.78 -12.46
N GLU A 276 4.18 1.38 -13.63
CA GLU A 276 5.32 2.24 -13.94
C GLU A 276 4.79 3.63 -14.33
N LEU A 277 5.34 4.67 -13.71
CA LEU A 277 4.99 6.06 -13.99
C LEU A 277 6.05 6.69 -14.88
N GLY A 278 5.59 7.56 -15.78
CA GLY A 278 6.44 8.32 -16.69
C GLY A 278 5.98 9.75 -16.80
N SER A 279 6.71 10.53 -17.57
CA SER A 279 6.34 11.90 -17.89
C SER A 279 6.92 12.32 -19.23
N ALA A 280 6.40 13.43 -19.77
CA ALA A 280 6.96 14.03 -20.98
C ALA A 280 8.47 14.30 -20.86
N ARG A 281 8.90 14.68 -19.65
CA ARG A 281 10.28 15.02 -19.31
C ARG A 281 11.22 13.80 -19.26
N THR A 282 10.73 12.66 -18.81
CA THR A 282 11.55 11.45 -18.61
C THR A 282 11.45 10.46 -19.75
N CYS A 283 10.34 10.46 -20.49
CA CYS A 283 10.01 9.42 -21.47
C CYS A 283 9.76 9.98 -22.87
N GLY A 284 9.73 11.31 -23.05
CA GLY A 284 9.35 11.91 -24.33
C GLY A 284 7.84 11.85 -24.54
N SER A 285 7.34 11.49 -25.72
CA SER A 285 5.90 11.45 -25.96
C SER A 285 5.21 10.30 -25.20
N PHE A 286 3.88 10.35 -25.15
CA PHE A 286 3.10 9.26 -24.56
C PHE A 286 3.21 7.97 -25.38
N GLU A 287 3.32 8.08 -26.70
CA GLU A 287 3.58 6.96 -27.59
C GLU A 287 4.94 6.32 -27.29
N GLU A 288 5.99 7.12 -27.08
CA GLU A 288 7.32 6.61 -26.70
C GLU A 288 7.28 5.87 -25.35
N PHE A 289 6.50 6.38 -24.39
CA PHE A 289 6.25 5.69 -23.12
C PHE A 289 5.48 4.37 -23.29
N VAL A 290 4.43 4.36 -24.13
CA VAL A 290 3.65 3.17 -24.44
C VAL A 290 4.53 2.11 -25.09
N ASP A 291 5.28 2.47 -26.12
CA ASP A 291 6.15 1.55 -26.86
C ASP A 291 7.23 0.98 -25.92
N GLY A 292 7.84 1.82 -25.08
CA GLY A 292 8.82 1.37 -24.09
C GLY A 292 8.28 0.31 -23.11
N LEU A 293 7.04 0.46 -22.63
CA LEU A 293 6.42 -0.52 -21.75
C LEU A 293 5.94 -1.78 -22.49
N VAL A 294 5.40 -1.64 -23.70
CA VAL A 294 4.92 -2.78 -24.48
C VAL A 294 6.08 -3.67 -24.94
N ASP A 295 7.22 -3.08 -25.27
CA ASP A 295 8.43 -3.81 -25.68
C ASP A 295 9.21 -4.40 -24.49
N SER A 296 8.86 -4.01 -23.26
CA SER A 296 9.51 -4.52 -22.05
C SER A 296 9.12 -5.97 -21.73
N GLU A 297 10.09 -6.77 -21.32
CA GLU A 297 9.85 -8.15 -20.92
C GLU A 297 9.34 -8.22 -19.48
N VAL A 298 8.18 -8.84 -19.28
CA VAL A 298 7.66 -9.27 -17.99
C VAL A 298 7.56 -10.80 -18.01
N SER A 299 8.23 -11.47 -17.07
CA SER A 299 8.21 -12.93 -16.96
C SER A 299 8.00 -13.39 -15.51
N GLY A 300 7.65 -14.67 -15.35
CA GLY A 300 7.39 -15.28 -14.04
C GLY A 300 5.90 -15.51 -13.78
N ASP A 301 5.55 -15.64 -12.50
CA ASP A 301 4.20 -15.90 -12.02
C ASP A 301 3.90 -15.11 -10.74
N ALA A 302 2.83 -15.46 -10.03
CA ALA A 302 2.45 -14.78 -8.80
C ALA A 302 3.40 -15.02 -7.61
N TRP A 303 4.28 -16.02 -7.67
CA TRP A 303 5.26 -16.31 -6.63
C TRP A 303 6.58 -15.57 -6.85
N GLY A 304 6.93 -15.30 -8.10
CA GLY A 304 8.14 -14.56 -8.46
C GLY A 304 8.04 -14.00 -9.87
N MET A 305 8.43 -12.74 -10.04
CA MET A 305 8.41 -12.03 -11.31
C MET A 305 9.74 -11.35 -11.59
N GLU A 306 10.02 -11.19 -12.87
CA GLU A 306 11.07 -10.35 -13.41
C GLU A 306 10.47 -9.37 -14.41
N TYR A 307 10.90 -8.11 -14.33
CA TYR A 307 10.45 -7.04 -15.17
C TYR A 307 11.63 -6.21 -15.69
N ALA A 308 11.82 -6.15 -17.01
CA ALA A 308 12.83 -5.30 -17.65
C ALA A 308 12.31 -3.85 -17.80
N SER A 309 12.23 -3.11 -16.69
CA SER A 309 11.76 -1.73 -16.69
C SER A 309 12.59 -0.83 -17.61
N PRO A 310 11.97 -0.04 -18.51
CA PRO A 310 12.67 0.96 -19.31
C PRO A 310 13.38 2.03 -18.49
N SER A 311 12.88 2.36 -17.29
CA SER A 311 13.39 3.44 -16.46
C SER A 311 14.34 2.99 -15.34
N CYS A 312 14.12 1.80 -14.77
CA CYS A 312 14.90 1.30 -13.64
C CYS A 312 15.80 0.10 -13.97
N GLY A 313 15.68 -0.48 -15.17
CA GLY A 313 16.36 -1.71 -15.55
C GLY A 313 15.67 -2.96 -15.00
N ARG A 314 16.42 -4.04 -14.80
CA ARG A 314 15.85 -5.33 -14.41
C ARG A 314 15.40 -5.32 -12.94
N VAL A 315 14.10 -5.46 -12.73
CA VAL A 315 13.42 -5.56 -11.44
C VAL A 315 13.05 -7.02 -11.17
N GLN A 316 13.35 -7.53 -9.99
CA GLN A 316 12.95 -8.87 -9.56
C GLN A 316 12.30 -8.81 -8.19
N PHE A 317 11.20 -9.54 -8.02
CA PHE A 317 10.48 -9.63 -6.77
C PHE A 317 9.68 -10.91 -6.66
N GLY A 318 9.62 -11.48 -5.47
CA GLY A 318 8.84 -12.69 -5.20
C GLY A 318 8.22 -12.68 -3.82
N TRP A 319 7.31 -13.62 -3.59
CA TRP A 319 6.60 -13.77 -2.33
C TRP A 319 7.55 -14.06 -1.16
N ASN A 320 8.56 -14.90 -1.40
CA ASN A 320 9.58 -15.28 -0.42
C ASN A 320 10.97 -14.73 -0.77
N ASP A 321 11.11 -14.01 -1.88
CA ASP A 321 12.37 -13.50 -2.40
C ASP A 321 12.57 -12.02 -2.04
N PRO A 322 13.84 -11.56 -1.95
CA PRO A 322 14.15 -10.14 -1.79
C PRO A 322 13.76 -9.34 -3.04
N PHE A 323 13.67 -8.03 -2.87
CA PHE A 323 13.57 -7.09 -3.99
C PHE A 323 14.96 -6.78 -4.54
N VAL A 324 15.14 -6.91 -5.85
CA VAL A 324 16.43 -6.74 -6.53
C VAL A 324 16.25 -5.84 -7.75
N VAL A 325 17.18 -4.88 -7.94
CA VAL A 325 17.25 -4.00 -9.10
C VAL A 325 18.64 -4.08 -9.72
N ASN A 326 18.73 -4.45 -11.00
CA ASN A 326 19.99 -4.64 -11.73
C ASN A 326 21.00 -5.53 -10.98
N GLY A 327 20.51 -6.60 -10.34
CA GLY A 327 21.31 -7.54 -9.56
C GLY A 327 21.70 -7.05 -8.16
N ALA A 328 21.33 -5.82 -7.77
CA ALA A 328 21.57 -5.29 -6.44
C ALA A 328 20.31 -5.44 -5.55
N PRO A 329 20.41 -6.12 -4.38
CA PRO A 329 19.29 -6.19 -3.45
C PRO A 329 19.01 -4.81 -2.84
N ILE A 330 17.73 -4.44 -2.78
CA ILE A 330 17.26 -3.19 -2.19
C ILE A 330 16.47 -3.52 -0.92
N SER A 331 16.86 -2.90 0.21
CA SER A 331 16.12 -3.08 1.47
C SER A 331 14.79 -2.35 1.41
N LEU A 332 13.73 -3.08 1.77
CA LEU A 332 12.37 -2.57 1.95
C LEU A 332 11.98 -2.52 3.45
N ALA A 333 12.94 -2.81 4.33
CA ALA A 333 12.80 -2.88 5.77
C ALA A 333 13.69 -1.84 6.46
N ASP A 334 13.48 -1.69 7.78
CA ASP A 334 14.33 -0.90 8.67
C ASP A 334 14.50 0.57 8.25
N TYR A 335 13.41 1.17 7.77
CA TYR A 335 13.41 2.58 7.44
C TYR A 335 13.70 3.43 8.69
N PRO A 336 14.44 4.54 8.56
CA PRO A 336 14.54 5.55 9.61
C PRO A 336 13.17 6.18 9.89
N ARG A 337 13.06 7.00 10.94
CA ARG A 337 11.82 7.76 11.18
C ARG A 337 11.48 8.61 9.96
N PHE A 338 12.49 9.32 9.43
CA PHE A 338 12.44 10.05 8.17
C PHE A 338 13.79 9.97 7.47
N GLU A 339 13.79 9.76 6.15
CA GLU A 339 14.93 9.94 5.25
C GLU A 339 14.43 10.57 3.94
N ASN A 340 14.82 11.82 3.71
CA ASN A 340 14.57 12.59 2.50
C ASN A 340 15.63 13.70 2.35
N ALA A 341 15.45 14.57 1.34
CA ALA A 341 16.40 15.64 1.02
C ALA A 341 16.66 16.63 2.17
N TYR A 342 15.71 16.78 3.10
CA TYR A 342 15.78 17.79 4.16
C TYR A 342 16.03 17.21 5.55
N CYS A 343 15.85 15.90 5.73
CA CYS A 343 15.87 15.27 7.04
C CYS A 343 16.35 13.82 6.96
N ARG A 344 17.24 13.45 7.88
CA ARG A 344 17.53 12.05 8.23
C ARG A 344 17.50 11.88 9.74
N SER A 345 16.55 11.09 10.24
CA SER A 345 16.35 10.86 11.68
C SER A 345 16.12 9.38 11.94
N ALA A 346 16.90 8.80 12.85
CA ALA A 346 16.76 7.39 13.19
C ALA A 346 15.40 7.16 13.88
N PHE A 347 14.87 5.95 13.72
CA PHE A 347 13.65 5.60 14.42
C PHE A 347 13.92 5.57 15.94
N GLY A 348 13.06 6.24 16.71
CA GLY A 348 13.24 6.44 18.16
C GLY A 348 13.98 7.71 18.56
N ASP A 349 14.52 8.47 17.61
CA ASP A 349 15.12 9.77 17.92
C ASP A 349 14.08 10.74 18.51
N ARG A 350 14.50 11.51 19.51
CA ARG A 350 13.69 12.55 20.18
C ARG A 350 13.98 13.96 19.68
N LYS A 351 14.75 14.04 18.60
CA LYS A 351 15.15 15.27 17.93
C LYS A 351 15.06 15.08 16.44
N LEU A 352 14.59 16.12 15.75
CA LEU A 352 14.53 16.19 14.31
C LEU A 352 15.39 17.36 13.84
N GLU A 353 16.41 17.08 13.05
CA GLU A 353 17.23 18.10 12.39
C GLU A 353 16.79 18.24 10.93
N LEU A 354 16.30 19.42 10.60
CA LEU A 354 15.90 19.80 9.25
C LEU A 354 16.96 20.72 8.66
N ARG A 355 17.36 20.47 7.41
CA ARG A 355 18.39 21.23 6.71
C ARG A 355 17.89 21.67 5.35
N HIS A 356 18.10 22.95 5.04
CA HIS A 356 17.78 23.57 3.76
C HIS A 356 18.86 24.62 3.44
N PRO A 357 19.12 24.97 2.17
CA PRO A 357 20.11 26.01 1.85
C PRO A 357 19.90 27.38 2.53
N THR A 358 18.67 27.68 2.98
CA THR A 358 18.34 28.91 3.70
C THR A 358 18.62 28.83 5.21
N GLY A 359 18.87 27.64 5.76
CA GLY A 359 19.20 27.45 7.18
C GLY A 359 18.81 26.08 7.73
N ASP A 360 19.14 25.88 9.01
CA ASP A 360 18.86 24.64 9.75
C ASP A 360 17.82 24.89 10.86
N LEU A 361 17.01 23.86 11.16
CA LEU A 361 16.03 23.88 12.25
C LEU A 361 16.11 22.58 13.05
N VAL A 362 16.17 22.71 14.38
CA VAL A 362 16.12 21.56 15.29
C VAL A 362 14.81 21.58 16.08
N LEU A 363 14.04 20.50 15.97
CA LEU A 363 12.83 20.26 16.76
C LEU A 363 13.12 19.14 17.76
N GLY A 364 12.54 19.18 18.96
CA GLY A 364 12.72 18.10 19.95
C GLY A 364 11.57 18.00 20.94
N TRP A 365 11.42 16.83 21.57
CA TRP A 365 10.35 16.51 22.53
C TRP A 365 10.75 15.47 23.57
#